data_AF-A0A1F4UP38-F1
#
_entry.id   AF-A0A1F4UP38-F1
#
_cell.length_a   1.000
_cell.length_b   1.000
_cell.length_c   1.000
_cell.angle_alpha   90.00
_cell.angle_beta   90.00
_cell.angle_gamma   90.00
#
_symmetry.space_group_name_H-M   'P 1'
#
loop_
_entity.id
_entity.type
_entity.pdbx_description
1 polymer ?
#
loop_
_entity_poly.entity_id
_entity_poly.type
_entity_poly.pdbx_seq_one_letter_code
_entity_poly.pdbx_strand_id
1 'polypeptide(L)'
;MELEYQTKEKILGAISSSPQEDEHFMNFLYERASRVEEEMPDMNMKVSNASREILRMDHYPGGEDFKAYICPVKVMRGKNRDHPILLTYCTSTRLNMMLYWPMDMVRLTNDERCTIWNNFVKDDEFFYQTGQY
;
A
#
# COMPACT_ATOMS: atom_id res chain seq x y z
N MET A 1 -32.65 11.23 -17.01
CA MET A 1 -31.99 10.66 -15.82
C MET A 1 -30.52 10.64 -16.16
N GLU A 2 -29.87 11.78 -15.97
CA GLU A 2 -28.47 11.98 -16.34
C GLU A 2 -27.63 11.23 -15.30
N LEU A 3 -26.86 10.24 -15.75
CA LEU A 3 -25.86 9.60 -14.91
C LEU A 3 -24.81 10.66 -14.58
N GLU A 4 -24.81 11.11 -13.33
CA GLU A 4 -23.69 11.83 -12.74
C GLU A 4 -22.48 10.90 -12.78
N TYR A 5 -21.66 11.09 -13.81
CA TYR A 5 -20.31 10.54 -13.90
C TYR A 5 -19.52 11.18 -12.76
N GLN A 6 -19.51 10.53 -11.59
CA GLN A 6 -18.64 10.90 -10.48
C GLN A 6 -17.22 10.81 -11.00
N THR A 7 -16.67 11.98 -11.34
CA THR A 7 -15.29 12.18 -11.70
C THR A 7 -14.46 11.63 -10.56
N LYS A 8 -13.89 10.43 -10.73
CA LYS A 8 -12.82 9.94 -9.85
C LYS A 8 -11.76 11.02 -9.85
N GLU A 9 -11.63 11.76 -8.76
CA GLU A 9 -10.56 12.73 -8.61
C GLU A 9 -9.24 11.97 -8.79
N LYS A 10 -8.58 12.29 -9.90
CA LYS A 10 -7.28 11.72 -10.23
C LYS A 10 -6.31 12.24 -9.18
N ILE A 11 -5.78 11.35 -8.34
CA ILE A 11 -4.62 11.69 -7.49
C ILE A 11 -3.42 11.85 -8.41
N LEU A 12 -3.27 13.04 -8.98
CA LEU A 12 -2.15 13.50 -9.78
C LEU A 12 -1.40 14.52 -8.93
N GLY A 13 -0.48 14.07 -8.08
CA GLY A 13 0.27 15.00 -7.24
C GLY A 13 1.26 14.34 -6.29
N ALA A 14 2.24 15.15 -5.88
CA ALA A 14 3.12 14.84 -4.76
C ALA A 14 2.28 14.48 -3.55
N ILE A 15 2.54 13.32 -2.96
CA ILE A 15 1.90 12.92 -1.72
C ILE A 15 2.30 13.94 -0.65
N SER A 16 1.32 14.39 0.14
CA SER A 16 1.51 15.24 1.32
C SER A 16 2.75 14.83 2.12
N SER A 17 3.44 15.78 2.75
CA SER A 17 4.53 15.48 3.71
C SER A 17 4.07 14.53 4.84
N SER A 18 2.76 14.48 5.08
CA SER A 18 2.06 13.52 5.94
C SER A 18 1.03 12.75 5.10
N PRO A 19 1.41 11.67 4.39
CA PRO A 19 0.49 10.89 3.56
C PRO A 19 -0.76 10.42 4.31
N GLN A 20 -0.63 10.18 5.62
CA GLN A 20 -1.72 9.69 6.46
C GLN A 20 -2.79 10.75 6.74
N GLU A 21 -2.49 12.02 6.51
CA GLU A 21 -3.42 13.15 6.70
C GLU A 21 -4.19 13.49 5.41
N ASP A 22 -3.81 12.90 4.27
CA ASP A 22 -4.49 13.05 2.99
C ASP A 22 -5.63 12.02 2.87
N GLU A 23 -6.87 12.50 2.99
CA GLU A 23 -8.07 11.67 2.96
C GLU A 23 -8.24 10.93 1.62
N HIS A 24 -7.93 11.57 0.49
CA HIS A 24 -8.05 10.94 -0.83
C HIS A 24 -7.05 9.79 -0.97
N PHE A 25 -5.81 10.02 -0.52
CA PHE A 25 -4.78 8.99 -0.51
C PHE A 25 -5.16 7.83 0.42
N MET A 26 -5.67 8.11 1.63
CA MET A 26 -6.06 7.05 2.56
C MET A 26 -7.26 6.25 2.06
N ASN A 27 -8.27 6.89 1.45
CA ASN A 27 -9.39 6.19 0.83
C ASN A 27 -8.94 5.26 -0.30
N PHE A 28 -8.06 5.74 -1.18
CA PHE A 28 -7.44 4.93 -2.23
C PHE A 28 -6.66 3.73 -1.64
N LEU A 29 -5.88 3.97 -0.59
CA LEU A 29 -5.11 2.93 0.08
C LEU A 29 -6.02 1.85 0.65
N TYR A 30 -7.09 2.22 1.35
CA TYR A 30 -8.02 1.27 1.94
C TYR A 30 -8.82 0.49 0.90
N GLU A 31 -9.29 1.14 -0.18
CA GLU A 31 -9.97 0.45 -1.28
C GLU A 31 -9.08 -0.63 -1.89
N ARG A 32 -7.81 -0.28 -2.14
CA ARG A 32 -6.85 -1.24 -2.71
C ARG A 32 -6.46 -2.33 -1.73
N ALA A 33 -6.28 -2.00 -0.46
CA ALA A 33 -5.97 -2.97 0.59
C ALA A 33 -7.09 -3.99 0.78
N SER A 34 -8.36 -3.54 0.73
CA SER A 34 -9.54 -4.42 0.76
C SER A 34 -9.51 -5.44 -0.38
N ARG A 35 -9.20 -4.98 -1.60
CA ARG A 35 -9.06 -5.88 -2.77
C ARG A 35 -7.92 -6.88 -2.61
N VAL A 36 -6.78 -6.46 -2.06
CA VAL A 36 -5.66 -7.35 -1.77
C VAL A 36 -6.03 -8.41 -0.74
N GLU A 37 -6.74 -8.03 0.31
CA GLU A 37 -7.21 -8.96 1.33
C GLU A 37 -8.14 -10.04 0.76
N GLU A 38 -9.01 -9.66 -0.17
CA GLU A 38 -9.95 -10.58 -0.84
C GLU A 38 -9.27 -11.43 -1.95
N GLU A 39 -8.55 -10.79 -2.87
CA GLU A 39 -8.00 -11.43 -4.07
C GLU A 39 -6.67 -12.17 -3.79
N MET A 40 -5.93 -11.77 -2.76
CA MET A 40 -4.56 -12.24 -2.48
C MET A 40 -4.30 -12.48 -0.97
N PRO A 41 -5.10 -13.32 -0.30
CA PRO A 41 -5.04 -13.50 1.16
C PRO A 41 -3.69 -14.03 1.67
N ASP A 42 -3.01 -14.90 0.92
CA ASP A 42 -1.69 -15.43 1.29
C ASP A 42 -0.62 -14.33 1.31
N MET A 43 -0.63 -13.45 0.30
CA MET A 43 0.26 -12.30 0.26
C MET A 43 -0.07 -11.34 1.41
N ASN A 44 -1.36 -11.06 1.63
CA ASN A 44 -1.82 -10.21 2.72
C ASN A 44 -1.26 -10.72 4.06
N MET A 45 -1.42 -12.01 4.35
CA MET A 45 -0.89 -12.64 5.55
C MET A 45 0.63 -12.53 5.66
N LYS A 46 1.38 -12.83 4.59
CA LYS A 46 2.86 -12.77 4.61
C LYS A 46 3.37 -11.36 4.94
N VAL A 47 2.83 -10.35 4.27
CA VAL A 47 3.28 -8.96 4.42
C VAL A 47 2.82 -8.40 5.76
N SER A 48 1.61 -8.76 6.22
CA SER A 48 1.10 -8.42 7.55
C SER A 48 2.00 -8.97 8.66
N ASN A 49 2.40 -10.25 8.57
CA ASN A 49 3.31 -10.87 9.53
C ASN A 49 4.70 -10.22 9.51
N ALA A 50 5.26 -9.95 8.33
CA ALA A 50 6.53 -9.25 8.20
C ALA A 50 6.48 -7.83 8.80
N SER A 51 5.37 -7.12 8.60
CA SER A 51 5.11 -5.80 9.18
C SER A 51 5.00 -5.84 10.70
N ARG A 52 4.28 -6.83 11.22
CA ARG A 52 4.18 -7.07 12.67
C ARG A 52 5.55 -7.33 13.29
N GLU A 53 6.36 -8.18 12.65
CA GLU A 53 7.68 -8.59 13.12
C GLU A 53 8.66 -7.40 13.13
N ILE A 54 8.75 -6.64 12.03
CA ILE A 54 9.71 -5.53 11.94
C ILE A 54 9.41 -4.40 12.93
N LEU A 55 8.13 -4.18 13.21
CA LEU A 55 7.66 -3.23 14.22
C LEU A 55 7.72 -3.78 15.64
N ARG A 56 8.09 -5.06 15.80
CA ARG A 56 8.19 -5.78 17.08
C ARG A 56 6.91 -5.69 17.91
N MET A 57 5.76 -5.77 17.26
CA MET A 57 4.46 -5.54 17.92
C MET A 57 4.20 -6.51 19.08
N ASP A 58 4.75 -7.73 19.05
CA ASP A 58 4.63 -8.71 20.13
C ASP A 58 5.37 -8.30 21.42
N HIS A 59 6.27 -7.32 21.35
CA HIS A 59 7.06 -6.86 22.50
C HIS A 59 6.41 -5.69 23.23
N TYR A 60 5.30 -5.15 22.71
CA TYR A 60 4.63 -3.98 23.26
C TYR A 60 3.14 -4.29 23.57
N PRO A 61 2.61 -3.81 24.71
CA PRO A 61 1.16 -3.84 24.96
C PRO A 61 0.42 -3.11 23.83
N GLY A 62 -0.67 -3.66 23.31
CA GLY A 62 -1.36 -3.15 22.11
C GLY A 62 -0.85 -3.74 20.80
N GLY A 63 -0.18 -4.89 20.86
CA GLY A 63 0.11 -5.68 19.67
C GLY A 63 -1.11 -6.50 19.22
N GLU A 64 -2.10 -6.72 20.08
CA GLU A 64 -3.24 -7.60 19.81
C GLU A 64 -4.20 -7.05 18.75
N ASP A 65 -4.31 -5.73 18.65
CA ASP A 65 -5.20 -5.03 17.71
C ASP A 65 -4.49 -4.55 16.44
N PHE A 66 -3.27 -5.03 16.21
CA PHE A 66 -2.48 -4.69 15.03
C PHE A 66 -3.21 -5.04 13.72
N LYS A 67 -3.23 -4.08 12.79
CA LYS A 67 -3.71 -4.26 11.42
C LYS A 67 -2.68 -3.72 10.43
N ALA A 68 -2.58 -4.36 9.28
CA ALA A 68 -1.78 -3.92 8.17
C ALA A 68 -2.65 -3.84 6.91
N TYR A 69 -2.64 -2.68 6.26
CA TYR A 69 -3.37 -2.40 5.03
C TYR A 69 -2.36 -2.31 3.89
N ILE A 70 -2.38 -3.27 2.98
CA ILE A 70 -1.33 -3.47 1.98
C ILE A 70 -1.81 -2.99 0.61
N CYS A 71 -1.07 -2.03 0.07
CA CYS A 71 -1.40 -1.33 -1.17
C CYS A 71 -0.24 -1.45 -2.15
N PRO A 72 -0.32 -2.35 -3.15
CA PRO A 72 0.66 -2.42 -4.22
C PRO A 72 0.61 -1.13 -5.04
N VAL A 73 1.76 -0.51 -5.28
CA VAL A 73 1.86 0.77 -5.99
C VAL A 73 3.05 0.79 -6.95
N LYS A 74 2.88 1.50 -8.07
CA LYS A 74 4.03 1.94 -8.87
C LYS A 74 4.81 3.00 -8.11
N VAL A 75 6.11 3.03 -8.33
CA VAL A 75 6.99 4.01 -7.73
C VAL A 75 7.64 4.87 -8.81
N MET A 76 7.66 6.16 -8.55
CA MET A 76 8.54 7.11 -9.24
C MET A 76 9.59 7.60 -8.26
N ARG A 77 10.86 7.56 -8.67
CA ARG A 77 11.98 8.10 -7.92
C ARG A 77 12.56 9.28 -8.67
N GLY A 78 12.22 10.50 -8.23
CA GLY A 78 12.47 11.71 -9.02
C GLY A 78 11.73 11.63 -10.36
N LYS A 79 12.48 11.54 -11.47
CA LYS A 79 11.94 11.43 -12.84
C LYS A 79 11.93 10.01 -13.39
N ASN A 80 12.43 9.03 -12.65
CA ASN A 80 12.59 7.65 -13.12
C ASN A 80 11.53 6.74 -12.53
N ARG A 81 11.05 5.77 -13.32
CA ARG A 81 10.24 4.67 -12.81
C ARG A 81 11.12 3.73 -12.01
N ASP A 82 10.64 3.31 -10.85
CA ASP A 82 11.30 2.33 -10.00
C ASP A 82 10.46 1.04 -9.90
N HIS A 83 11.00 0.01 -9.26
CA HIS A 83 10.29 -1.22 -9.01
C HIS A 83 9.04 -0.96 -8.14
N PRO A 84 7.90 -1.62 -8.45
CA PRO A 84 6.71 -1.54 -7.61
C PRO A 84 7.03 -2.00 -6.18
N ILE A 85 6.30 -1.45 -5.23
CA ILE A 85 6.42 -1.78 -3.80
C ILE A 85 5.05 -2.14 -3.23
N LEU A 86 5.07 -2.79 -2.07
CA LEU A 86 3.89 -2.96 -1.24
C LEU A 86 3.91 -1.87 -0.15
N LEU A 87 3.17 -0.80 -0.40
CA LEU A 87 3.00 0.28 0.56
C LEU A 87 2.04 -0.21 1.65
N THR A 88 2.49 -0.24 2.90
CA THR A 88 1.73 -0.87 3.98
C THR A 88 1.45 0.12 5.10
N TYR A 89 0.19 0.47 5.29
CA TYR A 89 -0.22 1.27 6.45
C TYR A 89 -0.51 0.35 7.63
N CYS A 90 0.27 0.50 8.69
CA CYS A 90 0.19 -0.29 9.91
C CYS A 90 -0.49 0.53 11.01
N THR A 91 -1.49 -0.05 11.67
CA THR A 91 -2.23 0.59 12.75
C THR A 91 -2.33 -0.31 13.97
N SER A 92 -2.26 0.28 15.14
CA SER A 92 -2.62 -0.29 16.44
C SER A 92 -3.04 0.85 17.35
N THR A 93 -3.57 0.55 18.54
CA THR A 93 -3.94 1.55 19.54
C THR A 93 -2.79 2.54 19.86
N ARG A 94 -1.53 2.15 19.65
CA ARG A 94 -0.35 2.94 20.05
C ARG A 94 0.50 3.45 18.89
N LEU A 95 0.23 3.02 17.66
CA LEU A 95 1.09 3.28 16.52
C LEU A 95 0.28 3.34 15.24
N ASN A 96 0.52 4.41 14.47
CA ASN A 96 0.16 4.51 13.07
C ASN A 96 1.44 4.77 12.28
N MET A 97 1.77 3.90 11.33
CA MET A 97 3.03 3.99 10.59
C MET A 97 2.88 3.50 9.16
N MET A 98 3.56 4.16 8.22
CA MET A 98 3.68 3.68 6.85
C MET A 98 4.98 2.92 6.67
N LEU A 99 4.91 1.69 6.18
CA LEU A 99 6.04 0.87 5.77
C LEU A 99 6.10 0.74 4.26
N TYR A 100 7.31 0.56 3.75
CA TYR A 100 7.58 0.35 2.33
C TYR A 100 8.26 -1.00 2.19
N TRP A 101 7.59 -1.95 1.54
CA TRP A 101 8.15 -3.27 1.27
C TRP A 101 8.54 -3.39 -0.20
N PRO A 102 9.84 -3.37 -0.50
CA PRO A 102 10.33 -3.91 -1.77
C PRO A 102 9.79 -5.33 -1.97
N MET A 103 9.28 -5.64 -3.16
CA MET A 103 8.66 -6.94 -3.43
C MET A 103 9.61 -8.12 -3.26
N ASP A 104 10.93 -7.91 -3.28
CA ASP A 104 11.98 -8.90 -3.04
C ASP A 104 12.29 -9.13 -1.55
N MET A 105 11.96 -8.19 -0.66
CA MET A 105 12.13 -8.35 0.78
C MET A 105 11.08 -9.28 1.41
N VAL A 106 9.90 -9.36 0.79
CA VAL A 106 8.88 -10.35 1.17
C VAL A 106 8.98 -11.53 0.22
N ARG A 107 8.91 -12.77 0.76
CA ARG A 107 8.98 -14.01 -0.03
C ARG A 107 7.69 -14.25 -0.83
N LEU A 108 7.45 -13.40 -1.82
CA LEU A 108 6.37 -13.53 -2.79
C LEU A 108 6.75 -14.54 -3.87
N THR A 109 5.80 -15.41 -4.19
CA THR A 109 5.83 -16.33 -5.34
C THR A 109 5.80 -15.55 -6.65
N ASN A 110 6.18 -16.21 -7.75
CA ASN A 110 6.07 -15.62 -9.07
C ASN A 110 4.62 -15.29 -9.45
N ASP A 111 3.68 -16.15 -9.06
CA ASP A 111 2.25 -15.93 -9.32
C ASP A 111 1.74 -14.68 -8.59
N GLU A 112 2.09 -14.51 -7.31
CA GLU A 112 1.77 -13.28 -6.55
C GLU A 112 2.36 -12.04 -7.24
N ARG A 113 3.62 -12.09 -7.68
CA ARG A 113 4.26 -10.98 -8.41
C ARG A 113 3.56 -10.67 -9.74
N CYS A 114 3.18 -11.70 -10.49
CA CYS A 114 2.45 -11.56 -11.74
C CYS A 114 1.05 -10.96 -11.51
N THR A 115 0.34 -11.40 -10.48
CA THR A 115 -0.97 -10.85 -10.11
C THR A 115 -0.85 -9.38 -9.69
N ILE A 116 0.14 -9.04 -8.84
CA ILE A 116 0.43 -7.63 -8.50
C ILE A 116 0.61 -6.80 -9.77
N TRP A 117 1.49 -7.27 -10.66
CA TRP A 117 1.81 -6.53 -11.88
C TRP A 117 0.56 -6.30 -12.74
N ASN A 118 -0.19 -7.36 -13.03
CA ASN A 118 -1.31 -7.28 -13.97
C ASN A 118 -2.54 -6.58 -13.39
N ASN A 119 -2.82 -6.75 -12.10
CA ASN A 119 -4.09 -6.28 -11.51
C ASN A 119 -3.98 -4.92 -10.80
N PHE A 120 -2.78 -4.52 -10.38
CA PHE A 120 -2.60 -3.34 -9.53
C PHE A 120 -1.59 -2.32 -10.07
N VAL A 121 -0.73 -2.70 -11.01
CA VAL A 121 0.46 -1.88 -11.34
C VAL A 121 0.49 -1.46 -12.82
N LYS A 122 0.43 -2.42 -13.75
CA LYS A 122 0.73 -2.23 -15.17
C LYS A 122 -0.05 -1.06 -15.79
N ASP A 123 -1.36 -1.06 -15.58
CA ASP A 123 -2.29 -0.10 -16.19
C ASP A 123 -2.82 0.94 -15.18
N ASP A 124 -2.28 0.96 -13.95
CA ASP A 124 -2.67 1.94 -12.93
C ASP A 124 -2.27 3.36 -13.37
N GLU A 125 -2.97 4.40 -12.95
CA GLU A 125 -2.56 5.79 -13.22
C GLU A 125 -1.81 6.41 -12.03
N PHE A 126 -1.95 5.80 -10.85
CA PHE A 126 -1.30 6.26 -9.63
C PHE A 126 0.19 5.92 -9.59
N PHE A 127 1.00 6.86 -9.09
CA PHE A 127 2.42 6.66 -8.82
C PHE A 127 2.76 7.19 -7.42
N TYR A 128 3.38 6.34 -6.61
CA TYR A 128 3.95 6.73 -5.34
C TYR A 128 5.30 7.41 -5.57
N GLN A 129 5.40 8.70 -5.25
CA GLN A 129 6.67 9.43 -5.40
C GLN A 129 7.59 9.18 -4.21
N THR A 130 8.85 8.84 -4.51
CA THR A 130 9.95 8.79 -3.55
C THR A 130 11.10 9.70 -3.99
N GLY A 131 11.85 10.24 -3.04
CA GLY A 131 13.01 11.10 -3.32
C GLY A 131 12.69 12.57 -3.64
N GLN A 132 13.73 13.38 -3.78
CA GLN A 132 13.61 14.81 -4.12
C GLN A 132 13.38 14.98 -5.64
N TYR A 133 12.52 15.95 -5.98
CA TYR A 133 12.09 16.30 -7.33
C TYR A 133 13.18 16.93 -8.19
#